data_AF-A0A933QPU9-F1
#
_entry.id   AF-A0A933QPU9-F1
#
_cell.length_a   1.000
_cell.length_b   1.000
_cell.length_c   1.000
_cell.angle_alpha   90.00
_cell.angle_beta   90.00
_cell.angle_gamma   90.00
#
_symmetry.space_group_name_H-M   'P 1'
#
loop_
_entity.id
_entity.type
_entity.pdbx_description
1 polymer ?
#
loop_
_entity_poly.entity_id
_entity_poly.type
_entity_poly.pdbx_seq_one_letter_code
_entity_poly.pdbx_strand_id
1 'polypeptide(L)' 'METTPARHPREQDAPQVGASAPLFTLPDEKGQPHALAEALRAGKPVVLFFMRGEW' A
#
# COMPACT_ATOMS: atom_id res chain seq x y z
N MET A 1 16.29 25.60 11.15
CA MET A 1 16.00 24.32 10.49
C MET A 1 14.49 24.20 10.41
N GLU A 2 13.91 24.53 9.26
CA GLU A 2 12.46 24.54 9.06
C GLU A 2 12.04 23.14 8.60
N THR A 3 11.28 22.42 9.42
CA THR A 3 10.74 21.11 9.03
C THR A 3 9.55 21.34 8.12
N THR A 4 9.71 21.08 6.82
CA THR A 4 8.57 21.04 5.89
C THR A 4 7.54 20.03 6.43
N PRO A 5 6.27 20.43 6.67
CA PRO A 5 5.28 19.49 7.16
C PRO A 5 5.03 18.42 6.10
N ALA A 6 5.10 17.14 6.50
CA ALA A 6 4.77 16.03 5.62
C ALA A 6 3.31 16.14 5.18
N ARG A 7 3.07 16.16 3.85
CA ARG A 7 1.71 16.14 3.30
C ARG A 7 1.03 14.85 3.74
N HIS A 8 -0.05 14.97 4.52
CA HIS A 8 -0.89 13.84 4.85
C HIS A 8 -1.78 13.51 3.64
N PRO A 9 -1.88 12.23 3.22
CA PRO A 9 -2.82 11.83 2.18
C PRO A 9 -4.24 12.24 2.58
N ARG A 10 -4.97 12.83 1.64
CA ARG A 10 -6.38 13.20 1.84
C ARG A 10 -7.25 12.01 1.41
N GLU A 11 -8.48 11.93 1.89
CA GLU A 11 -9.45 10.90 1.43
C GLU A 11 -9.60 10.88 -0.10
N GLN A 12 -9.41 12.02 -0.75
CA GLN A 12 -9.44 12.19 -2.20
C GLN A 12 -8.35 11.38 -2.92
N ASP A 13 -7.29 10.97 -2.21
CA ASP A 13 -6.19 10.17 -2.73
C ASP A 13 -6.47 8.65 -2.59
N ALA A 14 -7.60 8.24 -2.01
CA ALA A 14 -7.95 6.83 -1.84
C ALA A 14 -8.33 6.17 -3.18
N PRO A 15 -7.89 4.92 -3.43
CA PRO A 15 -8.27 4.18 -4.62
C PRO A 15 -9.79 4.02 -4.76
N GLN A 16 -10.29 4.18 -5.98
CA GLN A 16 -11.71 4.05 -6.30
C GLN A 16 -12.03 2.64 -6.81
N VAL A 17 -13.26 2.17 -6.57
CA VAL A 17 -13.74 0.88 -7.10
C VAL A 17 -13.70 0.89 -8.62
N GLY A 18 -13.19 -0.20 -9.21
CA GLY A 18 -13.04 -0.35 -10.66
C GLY A 18 -11.77 0.30 -11.23
N ALA A 19 -11.07 1.14 -10.46
CA ALA A 19 -9.75 1.62 -10.83
C ALA A 19 -8.68 0.54 -10.59
N SER A 20 -7.57 0.62 -11.32
CA SER A 20 -6.40 -0.21 -11.02
C SER A 20 -5.83 0.17 -9.64
N ALA A 21 -5.50 -0.84 -8.84
CA ALA A 21 -4.89 -0.63 -7.54
C ALA A 21 -3.49 0.01 -7.69
N PRO A 22 -3.11 1.00 -6.85
CA PRO A 22 -1.76 1.55 -6.85
C PRO A 22 -0.73 0.47 -6.56
N LEU A 23 0.32 0.41 -7.38
CA LEU A 23 1.40 -0.54 -7.19
C LEU A 23 2.30 -0.10 -6.04
N PHE A 24 2.70 -1.06 -5.22
CA PHE A 24 3.68 -0.86 -4.17
C PHE A 24 4.53 -2.12 -3.99
N THR A 25 5.66 -1.91 -3.34
CA THR A 25 6.52 -2.96 -2.80
C THR A 25 6.74 -2.68 -1.33
N LEU A 26 6.41 -3.64 -0.47
CA LEU A 26 6.60 -3.54 0.97
C LEU A 26 7.38 -4.76 1.47
N PRO A 27 8.23 -4.60 2.50
CA PRO A 27 8.85 -5.73 3.16
C PRO A 27 7.81 -6.53 3.94
N ASP A 28 7.98 -7.85 4.00
CA ASP A 28 7.31 -8.68 5.00
C ASP A 28 8.02 -8.60 6.37
N GLU A 29 7.54 -9.40 7.32
CA GLU A 29 8.09 -9.51 8.68
C GLU A 29 9.56 -9.95 8.72
N LYS A 30 10.06 -10.58 7.65
CA LYS A 30 11.46 -11.03 7.51
C LYS A 30 12.30 -10.03 6.73
N GLY A 31 11.75 -8.88 6.36
CA GLY A 31 12.39 -7.87 5.53
C GLY A 31 12.47 -8.25 4.04
N GLN A 32 11.80 -9.32 3.61
CA GLN A 32 11.79 -9.70 2.20
C GLN A 32 10.83 -8.80 1.43
N PRO A 33 11.23 -8.21 0.29
CA PRO A 33 10.37 -7.35 -0.49
C PRO A 33 9.28 -8.16 -1.20
N HIS A 34 8.02 -7.71 -1.11
CA HIS A 34 6.88 -8.25 -1.84
C HIS A 34 6.20 -7.16 -2.66
N ALA A 35 5.99 -7.42 -3.95
CA ALA A 35 5.34 -6.48 -4.86
C ALA A 35 3.88 -6.87 -5.15
N LEU A 36 2.96 -5.90 -5.07
CA LEU A 36 1.55 -6.15 -5.39
C LEU A 36 1.36 -6.69 -6.81
N ALA A 37 2.16 -6.23 -7.76
CA ALA A 37 2.09 -6.67 -9.16
C ALA A 37 2.30 -8.18 -9.32
N GLU A 38 3.18 -8.78 -8.52
CA GLU A 38 3.45 -10.22 -8.57
C GLU A 38 2.27 -11.02 -8.01
N ALA A 39 1.70 -10.54 -6.89
CA ALA A 39 0.51 -11.15 -6.28
C ALA A 39 -0.70 -11.11 -7.24
N LEU A 40 -0.91 -10.00 -7.94
CA LEU A 40 -1.98 -9.87 -8.94
C LEU A 40 -1.75 -10.77 -10.17
N ARG A 41 -0.49 -10.91 -10.63
CA ARG A 41 -0.14 -11.80 -11.76
C ARG A 41 -0.41 -13.27 -11.48
N ALA A 42 -0.40 -13.69 -10.22
CA ALA A 42 -0.76 -15.05 -9.83
C ALA A 42 -2.26 -15.38 -10.04
N GLY A 43 -3.08 -14.39 -10.41
CA GLY A 43 -4.48 -14.58 -10.83
C GLY A 43 -5.46 -14.83 -9.68
N LYS A 44 -5.05 -14.61 -8.43
CA LYS A 44 -5.90 -14.74 -7.24
C LYS A 44 -6.31 -13.36 -6.72
N PRO A 45 -7.52 -13.21 -6.15
CA PRO A 45 -7.90 -12.00 -5.45
C PRO A 45 -6.94 -11.71 -4.29
N VAL A 46 -6.55 -10.44 -4.14
CA VAL A 46 -5.67 -9.95 -3.07
C VAL A 46 -6.48 -9.02 -2.17
N VAL A 47 -6.41 -9.23 -0.86
CA VAL A 47 -7.02 -8.36 0.15
C VAL A 47 -5.91 -7.61 0.86
N LEU A 48 -6.02 -6.27 0.92
CA LEU A 48 -5.08 -5.42 1.63
C LEU A 48 -5.69 -4.94 2.94
N PHE A 49 -4.94 -5.09 4.03
CA PHE A 49 -5.35 -4.64 5.34
C PHE A 49 -4.39 -3.58 5.85
N PHE A 50 -4.90 -2.36 6.05
CA PHE A 50 -4.13 -1.23 6.57
C PHE A 50 -4.55 -0.98 8.01
N MET A 51 -3.61 -1.07 8.96
CA MET A 51 -3.85 -0.74 10.36
C MET A 51 -2.81 0.25 10.87
N ARG A 52 -3.21 1.02 11.89
CA ARG A 52 -2.33 1.90 12.66
C ARG A 52 -2.31 1.40 14.11
N GLY A 53 -1.24 0.73 14.51
CA GLY A 53 -1.08 0.14 15.85
C GLY A 53 -0.26 -1.15 15.81
N GLU A 54 -0.07 -1.78 16.97
CA GLU A 54 0.64 -3.06 17.11
C GLU A 54 -0.23 -4.25 16.65
N TRP A 55 0.43 -5.29 16.15
CA TRP A 55 -0.10 -6.64 15.96
C TRP A 55 0.12 -7.48 17.22
#